data_AF-A0A1S9M9J6-F1
#
_entry.id   AF-A0A1S9M9J6-F1
#
_cell.length_a   1.000
_cell.length_b   1.000
_cell.length_c   1.000
_cell.angle_alpha   90.00
_cell.angle_beta   90.00
_cell.angle_gamma   90.00
#
_symmetry.space_group_name_H-M   'P 1'
#
loop_
_entity.id
_entity.type
_entity.pdbx_description
1 polymer ?
#
loop_
_entity_poly.entity_id
_entity_poly.type
_entity_poly.pdbx_seq_one_letter_code
_entity_poly.pdbx_strand_id
1 'polypeptide(L)'
;MRFDRTNDRVVALLDDGSVDSAPNLISPLLQMPETFRSILRSDWKLLFVVASAMLAVGALAMVLSFGMIGSMNDQQLHDLALSYTSY
;
A
#
# COMPACT_ATOMS: atom_id res chain seq x y z
N MET A 1 -21.47 2.04 22.67
CA MET A 1 -20.29 2.92 22.87
C MET A 1 -19.23 2.57 21.84
N ARG A 2 -18.53 3.57 21.27
CA ARG A 2 -17.46 3.42 20.28
C ARG A 2 -16.28 4.31 20.68
N PHE A 3 -15.07 3.79 20.56
CA PHE A 3 -13.86 4.57 20.77
C PHE A 3 -13.43 5.30 19.49
N ASP A 4 -13.35 6.63 19.54
CA ASP A 4 -12.77 7.45 18.48
C ASP A 4 -11.33 7.82 18.83
N ARG A 5 -10.39 7.09 18.23
CA ARG A 5 -8.94 7.29 18.39
C ARG A 5 -8.43 8.58 17.75
N THR A 6 -9.16 9.16 16.79
CA THR A 6 -8.69 10.37 16.09
C THR A 6 -8.75 11.58 17.01
N ASN A 7 -9.75 11.61 17.89
CA ASN A 7 -10.02 12.69 18.82
C ASN A 7 -9.79 12.30 20.29
N ASP A 8 -9.25 11.10 20.53
CA ASP A 8 -9.04 10.48 21.85
C ASP A 8 -10.27 10.56 22.77
N ARG A 9 -11.43 10.14 22.24
CA ARG A 9 -12.73 10.24 22.92
C ARG A 9 -13.53 8.95 22.82
N VAL A 10 -14.31 8.67 23.86
CA VAL A 10 -15.35 7.64 23.84
C VAL A 10 -16.66 8.30 23.48
N VAL A 11 -17.32 7.77 22.45
CA VAL A 11 -18.59 8.28 21.94
C VAL A 11 -19.67 7.23 22.21
N ALA A 12 -20.73 7.60 22.90
CA ALA A 12 -21.90 6.76 23.15
C ALA A 12 -23.09 7.27 22.33
N LEU A 13 -23.79 6.35 21.67
CA LEU A 13 -25.13 6.61 21.15
C LEU A 13 -26.10 6.20 22.26
N LEU A 14 -26.91 7.14 22.73
CA LEU A 14 -27.91 6.93 23.76
C LEU A 14 -29.23 6.47 23.12
N ASP A 15 -30.11 5.87 23.92
CA ASP A 15 -31.39 5.30 23.44
C ASP A 15 -32.36 6.37 22.91
N ASP A 16 -32.14 7.63 23.29
CA ASP A 16 -32.85 8.81 22.76
C ASP A 16 -32.31 9.29 21.39
N GLY A 17 -31.32 8.59 20.84
CA GLY A 17 -30.65 8.93 19.58
C GLY A 17 -29.61 10.06 19.71
N SER A 18 -29.41 10.61 20.91
CA SER A 18 -28.38 11.61 21.16
C SER A 18 -26.99 10.96 21.25
N VAL A 19 -25.96 11.78 21.07
CA VAL A 19 -24.57 11.36 21.10
C VAL A 19 -23.88 12.05 22.27
N ASP A 20 -23.38 11.25 23.21
CA ASP A 20 -22.54 11.73 24.31
C ASP A 20 -21.06 11.44 24.03
N SER A 21 -20.17 12.37 24.40
CA SER A 21 -18.72 12.23 24.17
C SER A 21 -17.92 12.57 25.43
N ALA A 22 -17.07 11.64 25.86
CA ALA A 22 -16.21 11.79 27.03
C ALA A 22 -14.73 11.66 26.65
N PRO A 23 -13.82 12.36 27.35
CA PRO A 23 -12.38 12.19 27.16
C PRO A 23 -11.97 10.76 27.51
N ASN A 24 -11.09 10.17 26.70
CA ASN A 24 -10.58 8.84 26.96
C ASN A 24 -9.53 8.88 28.08
N LEU A 25 -9.87 8.31 29.25
CA LEU A 25 -8.97 8.21 30.40
C LEU A 25 -8.20 6.87 30.45
N ILE A 26 -8.35 6.04 29.41
CA ILE A 26 -7.60 4.78 29.29
C ILE A 26 -6.14 5.13 28.99
N SER A 27 -5.22 4.52 29.74
CA SER A 27 -3.78 4.77 29.60
C SER A 27 -3.34 4.73 28.13
N PRO A 28 -2.65 5.76 27.62
CA PRO A 28 -2.17 5.80 26.23
C PRO A 28 -1.11 4.72 25.93
N LEU A 29 -0.60 4.04 26.97
CA LEU A 29 0.33 2.92 26.87
C LEU A 29 -0.37 1.56 26.79
N LEU A 30 -1.71 1.53 26.78
CA LEU A 30 -2.45 0.28 26.69
C LEU A 30 -2.29 -0.31 25.28
N GLN A 31 -1.46 -1.35 25.17
CA GLN A 31 -1.25 -2.10 23.92
C GLN A 31 -2.57 -2.75 23.49
N MET A 32 -3.24 -2.14 22.52
CA MET A 32 -4.40 -2.75 21.89
C MET A 32 -3.93 -3.82 20.89
N PRO A 33 -4.70 -4.91 20.70
CA PRO A 33 -4.34 -5.97 19.76
C PRO A 33 -4.05 -5.40 18.36
N GLU A 34 -2.87 -5.77 17.83
CA GLU A 34 -2.43 -5.47 16.47
C GLU A 34 -3.37 -6.15 15.47
N THR A 35 -4.47 -5.48 15.12
CA THR A 35 -5.33 -5.93 14.02
C THR A 35 -4.67 -5.56 12.69
N PHE A 36 -4.88 -6.36 11.63
CA PHE A 36 -4.36 -6.05 10.29
C PHE A 36 -4.67 -4.61 9.84
N ARG A 37 -5.81 -4.05 10.27
CA ARG A 37 -6.21 -2.66 10.02
C ARG A 37 -5.34 -1.64 10.75
N SER A 38 -4.80 -1.99 11.92
CA SER A 38 -3.85 -1.17 12.69
C SER A 38 -2.51 -1.09 11.96
N ILE A 39 -1.97 -2.23 11.55
CA ILE A 39 -0.68 -2.33 10.83
C ILE A 39 -0.76 -1.61 9.48
N LEU A 40 -1.82 -1.86 8.69
CA LEU A 40 -2.05 -1.18 7.42
C LEU A 40 -2.20 0.35 7.56
N ARG A 41 -2.72 0.84 8.69
CA ARG A 41 -2.91 2.29 8.92
C ARG A 41 -1.66 2.94 9.49
N SER A 42 -0.93 2.25 10.37
CA SER A 42 0.36 2.71 10.92
C SER A 42 1.39 2.83 9.80
N ASP A 43 1.49 1.80 8.97
CA ASP A 43 2.63 1.63 8.06
C ASP A 43 2.26 1.88 6.61
N TRP A 44 1.12 2.52 6.35
CA TRP A 44 0.66 2.83 4.98
C TRP A 44 1.71 3.60 4.18
N LYS A 45 2.46 4.51 4.83
CA LYS A 45 3.55 5.25 4.19
C LYS A 45 4.68 4.33 3.75
N LEU A 46 5.07 3.37 4.58
CA LEU A 46 6.11 2.39 4.25
C LEU A 46 5.64 1.51 3.10
N LEU A 47 4.41 1.00 3.17
CA LEU A 47 3.81 0.21 2.10
C LEU A 47 3.77 0.98 0.78
N PHE A 48 3.41 2.27 0.82
CA PHE A 48 3.38 3.12 -0.35
C PHE A 48 4.78 3.36 -0.95
N VAL A 49 5.77 3.62 -0.10
CA VAL A 49 7.18 3.80 -0.53
C VAL A 49 7.72 2.53 -1.17
N VAL A 50 7.50 1.37 -0.56
CA VAL A 50 7.96 0.08 -1.13
C VAL A 50 7.24 -0.23 -2.44
N ALA A 51 5.91 -0.08 -2.48
CA ALA A 51 5.14 -0.33 -3.69
C ALA A 51 5.55 0.60 -4.86
N SER A 52 5.75 1.89 -4.57
CA SER A 52 6.20 2.85 -5.58
C SER A 52 7.63 2.58 -6.06
N ALA A 53 8.54 2.16 -5.17
CA ALA A 53 9.88 1.76 -5.56
C ALA A 53 9.87 0.54 -6.49
N MET A 54 9.07 -0.49 -6.19
CA MET A 54 8.95 -1.67 -7.05
C MET A 54 8.35 -1.30 -8.42
N LEU A 55 7.34 -0.43 -8.45
CA LEU A 55 6.77 0.08 -9.71
C LEU A 55 7.80 0.87 -10.52
N ALA A 56 8.60 1.71 -9.87
CA ALA A 56 9.65 2.48 -10.55
C ALA A 56 10.70 1.57 -11.20
N VAL A 57 11.14 0.53 -10.49
CA VAL A 57 12.09 -0.46 -11.03
C VAL A 57 11.48 -1.22 -12.22
N GLY A 58 10.23 -1.68 -12.09
CA GLY A 58 9.52 -2.35 -13.19
C GLY A 58 9.35 -1.45 -14.42
N ALA A 59 8.98 -0.19 -14.22
CA ALA A 59 8.85 0.79 -15.29
C ALA A 59 10.19 1.06 -15.98
N LEU A 60 11.28 1.19 -15.23
CA LEU A 60 12.62 1.36 -15.80
C LEU A 60 13.02 0.15 -16.65
N ALA A 61 12.82 -1.07 -16.17
CA ALA A 61 13.11 -2.29 -16.92
C ALA A 61 12.31 -2.36 -18.23
N MET A 62 11.03 -1.97 -18.19
CA MET A 62 10.16 -1.91 -19.37
C MET A 62 10.66 -0.88 -20.39
N VAL A 63 11.01 0.32 -19.96
CA VAL A 63 11.55 1.38 -20.85
C VAL A 63 12.85 0.93 -21.51
N LEU A 64 13.77 0.33 -20.75
CA LEU A 64 15.02 -0.19 -21.29
C LEU A 64 14.80 -1.29 -22.32
N SER A 65 13.83 -2.19 -22.07
CA SER A 65 13.49 -3.28 -22.98
C SER A 65 12.95 -2.75 -24.31
N PHE A 66 12.03 -1.78 -24.28
CA PHE A 66 11.53 -1.15 -25.51
C PHE A 66 12.62 -0.37 -26.26
N GLY A 67 13.48 0.35 -25.54
CA GLY A 67 14.62 1.04 -26.13
C GLY A 67 15.57 0.09 -26.85
N MET A 68 15.87 -1.06 -26.24
CA MET A 68 16.70 -2.09 -26.87
C MET A 68 16.05 -2.65 -28.14
N ILE A 69 14.78 -3.07 -28.08
CA ILE A 69 14.06 -3.61 -29.24
C ILE A 69 14.03 -2.57 -30.38
N GLY A 70 13.78 -1.30 -30.07
CA GLY A 70 13.75 -0.22 -31.07
C GLY A 70 15.12 0.08 -31.71
N SER A 71 16.22 -0.39 -31.12
CA SER A 71 17.58 -0.22 -31.63
C SER A 71 18.15 -1.45 -32.35
N MET A 72 17.43 -2.58 -32.35
CA MET A 72 17.86 -3.82 -32.99
C MET A 72 17.62 -3.78 -34.49
N ASN A 73 18.50 -4.44 -35.25
CA ASN A 73 18.33 -4.63 -36.69
C ASN A 73 17.42 -5.83 -36.99
N ASP A 74 16.84 -5.91 -38.19
CA ASP A 74 15.84 -6.93 -38.56
C ASP A 74 16.31 -8.38 -38.35
N GLN A 75 17.59 -8.67 -38.62
CA GLN A 75 18.18 -10.00 -38.37
C GLN A 75 18.25 -10.34 -36.87
N GLN A 76 18.54 -9.36 -36.02
CA GLN A 76 18.62 -9.57 -34.57
C GLN A 76 17.23 -9.79 -33.97
N LEU A 77 16.21 -9.10 -34.49
CA LEU A 77 14.82 -9.32 -34.10
C LEU A 77 14.33 -10.71 -34.51
N HIS A 78 14.73 -11.19 -35.69
CA HIS A 78 14.41 -12.53 -36.15
C HIS A 78 15.05 -13.61 -35.27
N ASP A 79 16.33 -13.47 -34.91
CA ASP A 79 17.03 -14.40 -34.01
C ASP A 79 16.42 -14.38 -32.59
N LEU A 80 15.96 -13.23 -32.12
CA LEU A 80 15.23 -13.11 -30.86
C LEU A 80 13.88 -13.84 -30.91
N ALA A 81 13.13 -13.69 -32.01
CA ALA A 81 11.85 -14.36 -32.20
C ALA A 81 12.01 -15.89 -32.25
N LEU A 82 13.04 -16.39 -32.94
CA LEU A 82 13.34 -17.81 -32.99
C LEU A 82 13.77 -18.36 -31.62
N SER A 83 14.64 -17.65 -30.90
CA SER A 83 15.06 -18.06 -29.55
C SER A 83 13.91 -18.04 -28.53
N TYR A 84 12.97 -17.10 -28.64
CA TYR A 84 11.78 -17.07 -27.77
C TYR A 84 10.88 -18.30 -27.96
N THR A 85 10.76 -18.82 -29.17
CA THR A 85 9.94 -20.03 -29.45
C THR A 85 10.55 -21.34 -28.93
N SER A 86 11.80 -21.30 -28.47
CA SER A 86 12.53 -22.48 -27.96
C SER A 86 12.52 -22.65 -26.44
N TYR A 87 11.95 -21.69 -25.70
CA TYR A 87 11.70 -21.74 -24.26
C TYR A 87 10.21 -21.88 -23.96
#